data_AF-A0A7S1IY86-F1
#
_entry.id   AF-A0A7S1IY86-F1
#
_cell.length_a   1.000
_cell.length_b   1.000
_cell.length_c   1.000
_cell.angle_alpha   90.00
_cell.angle_beta   90.00
_cell.angle_gamma   90.00
#
_symmetry.space_group_name_H-M   'P 1'
#
loop_
_entity.id
_entity.type
_entity.pdbx_description
1 polymer ?
#
loop_
_entity_poly.entity_id
_entity_poly.type
_entity_poly.pdbx_seq_one_letter_code
_entity_poly.pdbx_strand_id
1 'polypeptide(L)'
;GKSPALPGRRMLRPLSLLLTGWVLTSTFHVIASTSSGTGAAVVEVNAQTHLHICADATIRIVHQPRRPIPNPFDSLVVTAQWRRVPFTTIETESSVTVQTARVTVLAQKATGLVEFRDRVTGRVLLQESGWRLDPATDFDGSPSYAVEQNWVLKADEGLYGGGQYQNGLLQYGELPLQRIQFITEAVVPFFVSTEGYGLLWDNYA
;
A
#
# COMPACT_ATOMS: atom_id res chain seq x y z
N GLY A 1 83.57 15.32 37.09
CA GLY A 1 82.14 15.16 37.45
C GLY A 1 81.35 14.89 36.19
N LYS A 2 80.49 13.87 36.20
CA LYS A 2 79.65 13.44 35.07
C LYS A 2 78.56 14.49 34.79
N SER A 3 78.36 14.87 33.52
CA SER A 3 77.13 15.52 33.03
C SER A 3 76.34 14.55 32.15
N PRO A 4 75.00 14.43 32.31
CA PRO A 4 74.18 13.50 31.54
C PRO A 4 73.69 14.11 30.22
N ALA A 5 73.41 13.23 29.26
CA ALA A 5 72.90 13.52 27.93
C ALA A 5 71.40 13.91 27.94
N LEU A 6 71.00 14.79 27.02
CA LEU A 6 69.61 15.10 26.68
C LEU A 6 69.20 14.35 25.39
N PRO A 7 68.05 13.65 25.35
CA PRO A 7 67.58 13.02 24.12
C PRO A 7 66.81 14.01 23.24
N GLY A 8 67.14 14.00 21.94
CA GLY A 8 66.50 14.84 20.93
C GLY A 8 65.01 14.49 20.71
N ARG A 9 64.17 15.52 20.64
CA ARG A 9 62.75 15.44 20.28
C ARG A 9 62.57 14.86 18.87
N ARG A 10 61.88 13.72 18.74
CA ARG A 10 61.35 13.24 17.45
C ARG A 10 60.12 14.08 17.08
N MET A 11 60.21 14.77 15.95
CA MET A 11 59.12 15.53 15.34
C MET A 11 58.19 14.55 14.61
N LEU A 12 56.95 14.39 15.11
CA LEU A 12 55.90 13.64 14.41
C LEU A 12 55.34 14.51 13.28
N ARG A 13 55.43 14.04 12.04
CA ARG A 13 54.75 14.64 10.87
C ARG A 13 53.27 14.25 10.88
N PRO A 14 52.33 15.17 10.60
CA PRO A 14 50.92 14.82 10.49
C PRO A 14 50.68 14.03 9.20
N LEU A 15 50.03 12.88 9.32
CA LEU A 15 49.56 12.05 8.21
C LEU A 15 48.15 12.55 7.83
N SER A 16 48.03 13.26 6.71
CA SER A 16 46.74 13.70 6.19
C SER A 16 46.02 12.53 5.52
N LEU A 17 44.98 11.98 6.17
CA LEU A 17 44.04 11.07 5.53
C LEU A 17 43.07 11.86 4.65
N LEU A 18 43.14 11.64 3.34
CA LEU A 18 42.09 12.05 2.39
C LEU A 18 40.92 11.05 2.50
N LEU A 19 39.83 11.44 3.15
CA LEU A 19 38.55 10.75 3.03
C LEU A 19 37.95 11.06 1.66
N THR A 20 37.96 10.10 0.75
CA THR A 20 37.14 10.12 -0.45
C THR A 20 35.70 9.75 -0.06
N GLY A 21 34.87 10.76 0.15
CA GLY A 21 33.44 10.57 0.36
C GLY A 21 32.76 10.14 -0.95
N TRP A 22 32.23 8.92 -0.98
CA TRP A 22 31.34 8.48 -2.03
C TRP A 22 29.98 9.13 -1.80
N VAL A 23 29.62 10.12 -2.62
CA VAL A 23 28.27 10.68 -2.64
C VAL A 23 27.37 9.66 -3.36
N LEU A 24 26.59 8.88 -2.62
CA LEU A 24 25.48 8.12 -3.20
C LEU A 24 24.42 9.13 -3.66
N THR A 25 24.41 9.44 -4.96
CA THR A 25 23.29 10.13 -5.58
C THR A 25 22.16 9.14 -5.79
N SER A 26 21.10 9.17 -4.98
CA SER A 26 19.89 8.41 -5.31
C SER A 26 19.08 9.17 -6.35
N THR A 27 18.92 8.57 -7.52
CA THR A 27 18.06 9.09 -8.59
C THR A 27 16.59 8.84 -8.24
N PHE A 28 15.80 9.90 -8.24
CA PHE A 28 14.34 9.83 -8.12
C PHE A 28 13.73 10.20 -9.46
N HIS A 29 12.83 9.36 -9.96
CA HIS A 29 12.06 9.69 -11.15
C HIS A 29 10.70 10.20 -10.71
N VAL A 30 10.42 11.47 -10.98
CA VAL A 30 9.10 12.07 -10.78
C VAL A 30 8.41 12.12 -12.14
N ILE A 31 7.34 11.34 -12.28
CA ILE A 31 6.50 11.30 -13.47
C ILE A 31 5.18 11.98 -13.11
N ALA A 32 4.94 13.16 -13.68
CA ALA A 32 3.64 13.80 -13.61
C ALA A 32 2.73 13.25 -14.71
N SER A 33 1.56 12.74 -14.34
CA SER A 33 0.54 12.32 -15.29
C SER A 33 -0.41 13.49 -15.58
N THR A 34 -0.46 13.94 -16.83
CA THR A 34 -1.48 14.88 -17.30
C THR A 34 -2.75 14.10 -17.65
N SER A 35 -3.86 14.41 -17.01
CA SER A 35 -5.07 13.58 -17.11
C SER A 35 -5.96 13.99 -18.29
N SER A 36 -6.09 13.12 -19.29
CA SER A 36 -7.20 13.13 -20.25
C SER A 36 -7.58 11.67 -20.59
N GLY A 37 -8.88 11.42 -20.81
CA GLY A 37 -9.43 10.09 -21.11
C GLY A 37 -10.31 9.49 -20.01
N THR A 38 -10.85 8.30 -20.30
CA THR A 38 -11.74 7.51 -19.43
C THR A 38 -11.00 6.32 -18.83
N GLY A 39 -11.55 5.77 -17.74
CA GLY A 39 -10.99 4.66 -16.99
C GLY A 39 -9.98 5.09 -15.93
N ALA A 40 -9.73 4.20 -14.97
CA ALA A 40 -8.69 4.39 -13.96
C ALA A 40 -7.31 4.32 -14.63
N ALA A 41 -6.40 5.21 -14.24
CA ALA A 41 -5.00 5.06 -14.61
C ALA A 41 -4.37 3.93 -13.79
N VAL A 42 -3.45 3.16 -14.38
CA VAL A 42 -2.80 2.03 -13.69
C VAL A 42 -1.33 2.37 -13.47
N VAL A 43 -0.86 2.19 -12.24
CA VAL A 43 0.54 2.28 -11.85
C VAL A 43 0.98 0.91 -11.36
N GLU A 44 1.97 0.32 -12.03
CA GLU A 44 2.58 -0.93 -11.60
C GLU A 44 3.54 -0.67 -10.43
N VAL A 45 3.38 -1.43 -9.35
CA VAL A 45 4.32 -1.46 -8.22
C VAL A 45 5.35 -2.56 -8.44
N ASN A 46 4.88 -3.74 -8.81
CA ASN A 46 5.67 -4.89 -9.25
C ASN A 46 4.78 -5.82 -10.10
N ALA A 47 5.32 -6.95 -10.56
CA ALA A 47 4.62 -7.93 -11.40
C ALA A 47 3.34 -8.53 -10.79
N GLN A 48 3.07 -8.31 -9.50
CA GLN A 48 1.92 -8.85 -8.79
C GLN A 48 1.02 -7.76 -8.21
N THR A 49 1.46 -6.50 -8.13
CA THR A 49 0.74 -5.43 -7.44
C THR A 49 0.58 -4.22 -8.32
N HIS A 50 -0.68 -3.79 -8.49
CA HIS A 50 -1.04 -2.63 -9.29
C HIS A 50 -1.96 -1.70 -8.50
N LEU A 51 -1.74 -0.40 -8.70
CA LEU A 51 -2.59 0.66 -8.17
C LEU A 51 -3.43 1.22 -9.31
N HIS A 52 -4.75 1.16 -9.18
CA HIS A 52 -5.69 1.75 -10.10
C HIS A 52 -6.20 3.07 -9.51
N ILE A 53 -5.84 4.18 -10.13
CA ILE A 53 -6.16 5.53 -9.69
C ILE A 53 -7.54 5.87 -10.27
N CYS A 54 -8.58 5.57 -9.49
CA CYS A 54 -9.98 5.67 -9.89
C CYS A 54 -10.51 7.11 -9.78
N ALA A 55 -10.16 7.80 -8.69
CA ALA A 55 -10.50 9.19 -8.42
C ALA A 55 -9.51 9.81 -7.43
N ASP A 56 -9.63 11.11 -7.15
CA ASP A 56 -8.72 11.80 -6.22
C ASP A 56 -8.63 11.14 -4.84
N ALA A 57 -9.72 10.57 -4.34
CA ALA A 57 -9.80 9.90 -3.04
C ALA A 57 -10.13 8.40 -3.15
N THR A 58 -9.97 7.81 -4.33
CA THR A 58 -10.35 6.40 -4.57
C THR A 58 -9.26 5.70 -5.35
N ILE A 59 -8.65 4.70 -4.72
CA ILE A 59 -7.59 3.88 -5.29
C ILE A 59 -8.02 2.43 -5.13
N ARG A 60 -7.98 1.66 -6.21
CA ARG A 60 -8.16 0.21 -6.16
C ARG A 60 -6.78 -0.45 -6.15
N ILE A 61 -6.53 -1.28 -5.13
CA ILE A 61 -5.34 -2.14 -5.07
C ILE A 61 -5.70 -3.48 -5.70
N VAL A 62 -4.79 -4.00 -6.50
CA VAL A 62 -4.90 -5.33 -7.07
C VAL A 62 -3.61 -6.07 -6.78
N HIS A 63 -3.73 -7.12 -5.95
CA HIS A 63 -2.72 -8.17 -5.87
C HIS A 63 -3.15 -9.32 -6.77
N GLN A 64 -2.26 -9.78 -7.63
CA GLN A 64 -2.50 -10.86 -8.57
C GLN A 64 -1.35 -11.88 -8.56
N PRO A 65 -1.60 -13.12 -9.03
CA PRO A 65 -0.53 -14.08 -9.28
C PRO A 65 0.45 -13.54 -10.32
N ARG A 66 1.70 -14.01 -10.32
CA ARG A 66 2.70 -13.65 -11.34
C ARG A 66 2.30 -13.99 -12.77
N ARG A 67 1.36 -14.93 -12.93
CA ARG A 67 0.76 -15.23 -14.22
C ARG A 67 -0.47 -14.34 -14.38
N PRO A 68 -0.53 -13.49 -15.42
CA PRO A 68 -1.67 -12.61 -15.63
C PRO A 68 -2.97 -13.41 -15.72
N ILE A 69 -3.99 -12.96 -14.99
CA ILE A 69 -5.35 -13.48 -15.11
C ILE A 69 -6.06 -12.69 -16.23
N PRO A 70 -6.68 -13.34 -17.23
CA PRO A 70 -7.51 -12.66 -18.21
C PRO A 70 -8.73 -12.00 -17.54
N ASN A 71 -9.00 -10.73 -17.84
CA ASN A 71 -10.14 -9.94 -17.34
C ASN A 71 -10.36 -9.96 -15.81
N PRO A 72 -9.40 -9.55 -14.97
CA PRO A 72 -9.55 -9.65 -13.52
C PRO A 72 -10.52 -8.63 -12.88
N PHE A 73 -11.25 -7.83 -13.68
CA PHE A 73 -11.86 -6.58 -13.20
C PHE A 73 -13.33 -6.35 -13.59
N ASP A 74 -14.04 -7.34 -14.13
CA ASP A 74 -15.49 -7.25 -14.32
C ASP A 74 -16.20 -7.35 -12.96
N SER A 75 -16.30 -6.20 -12.29
CA SER A 75 -16.97 -6.07 -11.00
C SER A 75 -18.49 -6.05 -11.19
N LEU A 76 -19.20 -6.80 -10.36
CA LEU A 76 -20.66 -6.76 -10.25
C LEU A 76 -21.16 -5.55 -9.45
N VAL A 77 -20.29 -4.89 -8.68
CA VAL A 77 -20.66 -3.77 -7.79
C VAL A 77 -20.04 -2.44 -8.18
N VAL A 78 -18.82 -2.43 -8.72
CA VAL A 78 -18.15 -1.21 -9.21
C VAL A 78 -18.55 -0.96 -10.66
N THR A 79 -19.67 -0.26 -10.87
CA THR A 79 -20.16 0.16 -12.20
C THR A 79 -19.70 1.57 -12.60
N ALA A 80 -18.90 2.22 -11.75
CA ALA A 80 -18.48 3.59 -11.94
C ALA A 80 -17.60 3.75 -13.19
N GLN A 81 -17.94 4.72 -14.03
CA GLN A 81 -17.08 5.15 -15.13
C GLN A 81 -16.12 6.22 -14.63
N TRP A 82 -14.91 5.79 -14.28
CA TRP A 82 -13.87 6.68 -13.77
C TRP A 82 -13.43 7.68 -14.83
N ARG A 83 -13.36 8.95 -14.45
CA ARG A 83 -12.67 9.99 -15.21
C ARG A 83 -11.24 10.09 -14.69
N ARG A 84 -10.25 10.17 -15.59
CA ARG A 84 -8.87 10.34 -15.14
C ARG A 84 -8.71 11.61 -14.33
N VAL A 85 -8.01 11.49 -13.21
CA VAL A 85 -7.59 12.59 -12.35
C VAL A 85 -6.07 12.81 -12.49
N PRO A 86 -5.57 14.04 -12.30
CA PRO A 86 -4.14 14.28 -12.24
C PRO A 86 -3.51 13.57 -11.05
N PHE A 87 -2.33 12.99 -11.25
CA PHE A 87 -1.52 12.45 -10.18
C PHE A 87 -0.04 12.50 -10.53
N THR A 88 0.81 12.44 -9.53
CA THR A 88 2.26 12.27 -9.70
C THR A 88 2.68 10.91 -9.17
N THR A 89 3.62 10.27 -9.86
CA THR A 89 4.30 9.07 -9.40
C THR A 89 5.76 9.42 -9.11
N ILE A 90 6.23 9.04 -7.93
CA ILE A 90 7.63 9.16 -7.51
C ILE A 90 8.16 7.75 -7.32
N GLU A 91 9.15 7.37 -8.11
CA GLU A 91 9.71 6.03 -8.11
C GLU A 91 11.14 6.04 -7.57
N THR A 92 11.42 5.07 -6.69
CA THR A 92 12.72 4.79 -6.10
C THR A 92 13.11 3.34 -6.39
N GLU A 93 14.31 2.91 -6.00
CA GLU A 93 14.70 1.50 -6.09
C GLU A 93 13.79 0.58 -5.25
N SER A 94 13.26 1.06 -4.13
CA SER A 94 12.52 0.24 -3.15
C SER A 94 11.02 0.50 -3.13
N SER A 95 10.54 1.59 -3.72
CA SER A 95 9.15 2.02 -3.59
C SER A 95 8.60 2.77 -4.79
N VAL A 96 7.27 2.79 -4.88
CA VAL A 96 6.47 3.65 -5.76
C VAL A 96 5.55 4.48 -4.89
N THR A 97 5.55 5.79 -5.06
CA THR A 97 4.64 6.71 -4.38
C THR A 97 3.70 7.36 -5.38
N VAL A 98 2.40 7.22 -5.20
CA VAL A 98 1.37 7.87 -6.02
C VAL A 98 0.71 8.98 -5.21
N GLN A 99 0.47 10.12 -5.85
CA GLN A 99 0.05 11.34 -5.21
C GLN A 99 -1.08 12.00 -6.01
N THR A 100 -2.31 11.95 -5.49
CA THR A 100 -3.51 12.61 -6.06
C THR A 100 -3.83 13.90 -5.29
N ALA A 101 -4.92 14.61 -5.61
CA ALA A 101 -5.30 15.79 -4.84
C ALA A 101 -5.66 15.49 -3.37
N ARG A 102 -6.03 14.25 -3.02
CA ARG A 102 -6.58 13.91 -1.69
C ARG A 102 -5.80 12.81 -0.95
N VAL A 103 -5.10 11.92 -1.65
CA VAL A 103 -4.36 10.82 -1.02
C VAL A 103 -2.92 10.73 -1.52
N THR A 104 -2.05 10.25 -0.63
CA THR A 104 -0.72 9.73 -0.97
C THR A 104 -0.73 8.23 -0.72
N VAL A 105 -0.28 7.46 -1.71
CA VAL A 105 -0.17 6.01 -1.62
C VAL A 105 1.30 5.65 -1.73
N LEU A 106 1.86 5.02 -0.71
CA LEU A 106 3.22 4.48 -0.73
C LEU A 106 3.12 2.96 -0.91
N ALA A 107 3.81 2.41 -1.91
CA ALA A 107 3.85 0.98 -2.14
C ALA A 107 5.30 0.48 -2.18
N GLN A 108 5.58 -0.59 -1.45
CA GLN A 108 6.91 -1.22 -1.40
C GLN A 108 7.06 -2.19 -2.57
N LYS A 109 8.11 -2.04 -3.37
CA LYS A 109 8.33 -2.89 -4.56
C LYS A 109 8.61 -4.34 -4.21
N ALA A 110 9.35 -4.58 -3.13
CA ALA A 110 9.76 -5.92 -2.73
C ALA A 110 8.58 -6.81 -2.28
N THR A 111 7.60 -6.22 -1.58
CA THR A 111 6.50 -6.95 -0.94
C THR A 111 5.15 -6.67 -1.58
N GLY A 112 5.02 -5.57 -2.32
CA GLY A 112 3.73 -5.06 -2.80
C GLY A 112 2.91 -4.36 -1.71
N LEU A 113 3.39 -4.28 -0.46
CA LEU A 113 2.61 -3.70 0.64
C LEU A 113 2.33 -2.21 0.41
N VAL A 114 1.08 -1.83 0.64
CA VAL A 114 0.55 -0.49 0.40
C VAL A 114 0.20 0.23 1.70
N GLU A 115 0.50 1.53 1.73
CA GLU A 115 0.12 2.45 2.80
C GLU A 115 -0.57 3.69 2.23
N PHE A 116 -1.72 4.05 2.80
CA PHE A 116 -2.48 5.23 2.47
C PHE A 116 -2.26 6.33 3.50
N ARG A 117 -2.02 7.53 3.01
CA ARG A 117 -1.94 8.75 3.82
C ARG A 117 -2.86 9.82 3.26
N ASP A 118 -3.44 10.60 4.17
CA ASP A 118 -4.11 11.85 3.79
C ASP A 118 -3.09 12.82 3.18
N ARG A 119 -3.41 13.40 2.02
CA ARG A 119 -2.46 14.23 1.27
C ARG A 119 -2.11 15.53 1.97
N VAL A 120 -3.03 16.09 2.75
CA VAL A 120 -2.89 17.41 3.36
C VAL A 120 -2.15 17.32 4.69
N THR A 121 -2.55 16.38 5.54
CA THR A 121 -2.02 16.21 6.90
C THR A 121 -0.83 15.26 6.95
N GLY A 122 -0.67 14.39 5.95
CA GLY A 122 0.36 13.34 5.95
C GLY A 122 0.09 12.19 6.93
N ARG A 123 -1.07 12.19 7.61
CA ARG A 123 -1.47 11.16 8.56
C ARG A 123 -1.70 9.83 7.84
N VAL A 124 -1.19 8.74 8.41
CA VAL A 124 -1.51 7.38 7.96
C VAL A 124 -2.99 7.09 8.21
N LEU A 125 -3.70 6.75 7.15
CA LEU A 125 -5.10 6.37 7.16
C LEU A 125 -5.23 4.85 7.31
N LEU A 126 -4.50 4.09 6.49
CA LEU A 126 -4.60 2.64 6.41
C LEU A 126 -3.28 2.06 5.90
N GLN A 127 -2.81 0.96 6.50
CA GLN A 127 -1.57 0.31 6.11
C GLN A 127 -1.74 -1.21 6.05
N GLU A 128 -1.24 -1.83 4.99
CA GLU A 128 -1.16 -3.29 4.90
C GLU A 128 -0.05 -3.84 5.79
N SER A 129 -0.34 -4.98 6.44
CA SER A 129 0.66 -5.79 7.14
C SER A 129 0.97 -7.11 6.43
N GLY A 130 0.15 -7.51 5.46
CA GLY A 130 0.36 -8.73 4.68
C GLY A 130 -0.75 -8.97 3.67
N TRP A 131 -0.46 -9.81 2.68
CA TRP A 131 -1.46 -10.36 1.77
C TRP A 131 -0.98 -11.73 1.26
N ARG A 132 -1.92 -12.58 0.85
CA ARG A 132 -1.62 -13.93 0.34
C ARG A 132 -2.63 -14.33 -0.73
N LEU A 133 -2.13 -15.05 -1.73
CA LEU A 133 -2.89 -15.68 -2.80
C LEU A 133 -2.46 -17.14 -2.89
N ASP A 134 -3.24 -18.04 -2.29
CA ASP A 134 -2.96 -19.48 -2.36
C ASP A 134 -3.79 -20.12 -3.48
N PRO A 135 -3.20 -20.97 -4.34
CA PRO A 135 -3.98 -21.71 -5.33
C PRO A 135 -5.11 -22.51 -4.66
N ALA A 136 -6.31 -22.38 -5.22
CA ALA A 136 -7.52 -23.04 -4.76
C ALA A 136 -8.32 -23.56 -5.95
N THR A 137 -9.47 -24.16 -5.67
CA THR A 137 -10.42 -24.64 -6.67
C THR A 137 -11.81 -24.17 -6.27
N ASP A 138 -12.52 -23.55 -7.21
CA ASP A 138 -13.89 -23.09 -6.99
C ASP A 138 -14.87 -24.29 -6.98
N PHE A 139 -16.13 -24.05 -6.61
CA PHE A 139 -17.17 -25.08 -6.52
C PHE A 139 -17.41 -25.81 -7.84
N ASP A 140 -17.24 -25.12 -8.97
CA ASP A 140 -17.40 -25.69 -10.32
C ASP A 140 -16.14 -26.46 -10.82
N GLY A 141 -15.09 -26.54 -9.99
CA GLY A 141 -13.84 -27.20 -10.34
C GLY A 141 -12.82 -26.31 -11.08
N SER A 142 -13.14 -25.04 -11.32
CA SER A 142 -12.23 -24.11 -11.98
C SER A 142 -11.06 -23.69 -11.05
N PRO A 143 -9.85 -23.43 -11.61
CA PRO A 143 -8.74 -22.89 -10.82
C PRO A 143 -9.08 -21.51 -10.25
N SER A 144 -8.86 -21.34 -8.95
CA SER A 144 -9.13 -20.10 -8.23
C SER A 144 -8.01 -19.80 -7.21
N TYR A 145 -8.21 -18.81 -6.36
CA TYR A 145 -7.28 -18.44 -5.29
C TYR A 145 -8.03 -18.18 -3.99
N ALA A 146 -7.52 -18.73 -2.89
CA ALA A 146 -7.86 -18.27 -1.55
C ALA A 146 -7.08 -16.98 -1.27
N VAL A 147 -7.81 -15.90 -0.93
CA VAL A 147 -7.25 -14.55 -0.79
C VAL A 147 -7.29 -14.12 0.67
N GLU A 148 -6.17 -13.60 1.16
CA GLU A 148 -6.04 -12.99 2.48
C GLU A 148 -5.39 -11.62 2.34
N GLN A 149 -5.89 -10.61 3.05
CA GLN A 149 -5.28 -9.28 3.13
C GLN A 149 -5.44 -8.75 4.54
N ASN A 150 -4.31 -8.35 5.12
CA ASN A 150 -4.19 -7.95 6.52
C ASN A 150 -3.85 -6.47 6.59
N TRP A 151 -4.54 -5.77 7.49
CA TRP A 151 -4.41 -4.33 7.71
C TRP A 151 -4.04 -4.05 9.16
N VAL A 152 -3.31 -2.97 9.38
CA VAL A 152 -3.01 -2.46 10.72
C VAL A 152 -4.09 -1.46 11.10
N LEU A 153 -4.90 -1.81 12.12
CA LEU A 153 -5.85 -0.90 12.76
C LEU A 153 -5.18 -0.18 13.94
N LYS A 154 -5.61 1.06 14.20
CA LYS A 154 -5.20 1.78 15.42
C LYS A 154 -6.01 1.27 16.62
N ALA A 155 -5.43 1.41 17.81
CA ALA A 155 -6.03 0.86 19.04
C ALA A 155 -7.43 1.41 19.36
N ASP A 156 -7.72 2.65 18.96
CA ASP A 156 -8.98 3.35 19.16
C ASP A 156 -9.82 3.48 17.87
N GLU A 157 -9.45 2.73 16.82
CA GLU A 157 -10.13 2.78 15.53
C GLU A 157 -11.47 2.06 15.54
N GLY A 158 -12.53 2.79 15.20
CA GLY A 158 -13.85 2.23 15.01
C GLY A 158 -14.07 1.81 13.56
N LEU A 159 -14.39 0.53 13.34
CA LEU A 159 -14.73 -0.01 12.02
C LEU A 159 -16.22 -0.38 11.97
N TYR A 160 -16.95 0.23 11.04
CA TYR A 160 -18.41 0.12 10.91
C TYR A 160 -18.80 -0.33 9.50
N GLY A 161 -20.04 -0.82 9.32
CA GLY A 161 -20.58 -1.22 8.03
C GLY A 161 -20.70 -2.73 7.92
N GLY A 162 -20.20 -3.33 6.85
CA GLY A 162 -20.23 -4.78 6.67
C GLY A 162 -21.61 -5.36 6.29
N GLY A 163 -22.68 -4.56 6.36
CA GLY A 163 -24.05 -4.95 6.03
C GLY A 163 -24.95 -5.03 7.27
N GLN A 164 -25.88 -5.99 7.26
CA GLN A 164 -26.80 -6.28 8.35
C GLN A 164 -26.41 -7.60 9.02
N TYR A 165 -25.99 -7.54 10.27
CA TYR A 165 -25.71 -8.70 11.12
C TYR A 165 -26.66 -8.71 12.34
N GLN A 166 -26.99 -9.90 12.87
CA GLN A 166 -27.84 -10.05 14.07
C GLN A 166 -27.04 -10.23 15.37
N ASN A 167 -25.75 -9.92 15.34
CA ASN A 167 -24.84 -10.07 16.48
C ASN A 167 -24.87 -8.89 17.46
N GLY A 168 -25.66 -7.84 17.19
CA GLY A 168 -25.75 -6.63 18.03
C GLY A 168 -24.48 -5.79 18.06
N LEU A 169 -23.50 -6.10 17.20
CA LEU A 169 -22.22 -5.39 17.13
C LEU A 169 -22.31 -4.25 16.11
N LEU A 170 -21.90 -3.07 16.55
CA LEU A 170 -21.78 -1.89 15.69
C LEU A 170 -20.33 -1.64 15.24
N GLN A 171 -19.35 -2.00 16.08
CA GLN A 171 -17.91 -1.83 15.84
C GLN A 171 -17.21 -3.19 15.76
N TYR A 172 -16.37 -3.39 14.74
CA TYR A 172 -15.73 -4.67 14.43
C TYR A 172 -14.22 -4.73 14.69
N GLY A 173 -13.68 -3.83 15.50
CA GLY A 173 -12.22 -3.69 15.70
C GLY A 173 -11.53 -4.93 16.30
N GLU A 174 -12.25 -5.77 17.04
CA GLU A 174 -11.66 -6.90 17.79
C GLU A 174 -12.33 -8.26 17.55
N LEU A 175 -13.30 -8.36 16.64
CA LEU A 175 -14.13 -9.56 16.49
C LEU A 175 -14.15 -10.06 15.04
N PRO A 176 -13.88 -11.36 14.79
CA PRO A 176 -14.00 -11.92 13.46
C PRO A 176 -15.46 -11.87 13.02
N LEU A 177 -15.70 -11.31 11.83
CA LEU A 177 -16.99 -11.37 11.15
C LEU A 177 -16.98 -12.48 10.11
N GLN A 178 -17.80 -13.49 10.32
CA GLN A 178 -18.06 -14.48 9.30
C GLN A 178 -19.07 -13.92 8.29
N ARG A 179 -18.69 -13.90 7.02
CA ARG A 179 -19.52 -13.40 5.92
C ARG A 179 -20.27 -14.57 5.27
N ILE A 180 -21.46 -14.90 5.78
CA ILE A 180 -22.36 -15.84 5.12
C ILE A 180 -23.73 -15.18 5.02
N GLN A 181 -24.35 -15.22 3.84
CA GLN A 181 -25.70 -14.70 3.67
C GLN A 181 -26.73 -15.65 4.28
N PHE A 182 -27.62 -15.09 5.10
CA PHE A 182 -28.75 -15.80 5.71
C PHE A 182 -29.98 -14.90 5.69
N ILE A 183 -31.18 -15.46 5.88
CA ILE A 183 -32.45 -14.72 5.73
C ILE A 183 -32.51 -13.44 6.60
N THR A 184 -31.81 -13.42 7.73
CA THR A 184 -31.76 -12.27 8.65
C THR A 184 -30.47 -11.46 8.58
N GLU A 185 -29.52 -11.86 7.74
CA GLU A 185 -28.19 -11.28 7.62
C GLU A 185 -27.82 -11.01 6.15
N ALA A 186 -27.53 -9.76 5.84
CA ALA A 186 -27.17 -9.32 4.50
C ALA A 186 -25.77 -8.73 4.52
N VAL A 187 -24.79 -9.43 3.96
CA VAL A 187 -23.40 -8.98 3.94
C VAL A 187 -23.20 -7.95 2.83
N VAL A 188 -22.65 -6.79 3.19
CA VAL A 188 -22.16 -5.79 2.24
C VAL A 188 -20.71 -5.52 2.59
N PRO A 189 -19.72 -5.97 1.79
CA PRO A 189 -18.31 -5.94 2.15
C PRO A 189 -17.68 -4.55 2.00
N PHE A 190 -18.36 -3.53 2.53
CA PHE A 190 -17.94 -2.15 2.59
C PHE A 190 -17.88 -1.70 4.05
N PHE A 191 -16.71 -1.22 4.46
CA PHE A 191 -16.47 -0.76 5.82
C PHE A 191 -16.02 0.70 5.82
N VAL A 192 -16.40 1.43 6.87
CA VAL A 192 -15.99 2.82 7.10
C VAL A 192 -15.29 2.89 8.44
N SER A 193 -14.16 3.58 8.46
CA SER A 193 -13.34 3.81 9.65
C SER A 193 -13.52 5.21 10.21
N THR A 194 -13.42 5.35 11.54
CA THR A 194 -13.30 6.66 12.22
C THR A 194 -12.05 7.44 11.80
N GLU A 195 -11.05 6.78 11.24
CA GLU A 195 -9.84 7.42 10.71
C GLU A 195 -10.06 8.18 9.40
N GLY A 196 -11.26 8.09 8.84
CA GLY A 196 -11.71 8.88 7.68
C GLY A 196 -11.50 8.19 6.33
N TYR A 197 -11.42 6.86 6.31
CA TYR A 197 -11.38 6.08 5.08
C TYR A 197 -12.53 5.08 5.00
N GLY A 198 -12.79 4.58 3.79
CA GLY A 198 -13.66 3.43 3.54
C GLY A 198 -12.91 2.37 2.74
N LEU A 199 -13.27 1.10 2.97
CA LEU A 199 -12.70 -0.06 2.30
C LEU A 199 -13.83 -0.88 1.67
N LEU A 200 -13.81 -1.01 0.35
CA LEU A 200 -14.64 -1.96 -0.39
C LEU A 200 -13.82 -3.21 -0.69
N TRP A 201 -14.27 -4.36 -0.18
CA TRP A 201 -13.74 -5.66 -0.54
C TRP A 201 -14.57 -6.26 -1.69
N ASP A 202 -14.10 -6.05 -2.92
CA ASP A 202 -14.76 -6.50 -4.15
C ASP A 202 -14.50 -7.99 -4.42
N ASN A 203 -15.21 -8.84 -3.68
CA ASN A 203 -15.10 -10.29 -3.75
C ASN A 203 -16.47 -10.92 -3.40
N TYR A 204 -16.84 -11.99 -4.12
CA TYR A 204 -18.16 -12.63 -4.02
C TYR A 204 -18.12 -14.06 -3.48
N ALA A 205 -16.95 -14.53 -3.03
CA ALA A 205 -16.77 -15.86 -2.44
C ALA A 205 -17.26 -15.92 -0.99
#